data_AF-A0A3B3B883-F1
#
_entry.id   AF-A0A3B3B883-F1
#
_cell.length_a   1.000
_cell.length_b   1.000
_cell.length_c   1.000
_cell.angle_alpha   90.00
_cell.angle_beta   90.00
_cell.angle_gamma   90.00
#
_symmetry.space_group_name_H-M   'P 1'
#
loop_
_entity.id
_entity.type
_entity.pdbx_description
1 polymer ?
#
loop_
_entity_poly.entity_id
_entity_poly.type
_entity_poly.pdbx_seq_one_letter_code
_entity_poly.pdbx_strand_id
1 'polypeptide(L)'
;MMKDAERAVRTIKDLWRKETDQSKAPLGYRATSLEHGFSPDQLLMGKNLRTSLPQPTSKMDPEWPDLHTFRRKDEEGRRLQLPLRQKEFIFKKNNNLYWKL
;
A
#
# COMPACT_ATOMS: atom_id res chain seq x y z
N MET A 1 6.95 1.91 9.85
CA MET A 1 6.99 0.44 9.88
C MET A 1 5.68 -0.20 10.34
N MET A 2 5.12 0.05 11.54
CA MET A 2 3.82 -0.58 11.91
C MET A 2 2.60 -0.07 11.13
N LYS A 3 2.57 1.20 10.70
CA LYS A 3 1.37 1.80 10.06
C LYS A 3 1.10 1.30 8.64
N ASP A 4 2.14 1.01 7.86
CA ASP A 4 1.98 0.54 6.48
C ASP A 4 1.50 -0.91 6.45
N ALA A 5 1.92 -1.72 7.43
CA ALA A 5 1.42 -3.06 7.62
C ALA A 5 -0.08 -3.09 7.94
N GLU A 6 -0.56 -2.25 8.86
CA GLU A 6 -2.00 -2.15 9.16
C GLU A 6 -2.82 -1.74 7.94
N ARG A 7 -2.32 -0.76 7.17
CA ARG A 7 -2.99 -0.30 5.95
C ARG A 7 -2.99 -1.36 4.87
N ALA A 8 -1.87 -2.06 4.67
CA ALA A 8 -1.79 -3.21 3.77
C ALA A 8 -2.84 -4.28 4.12
N VAL A 9 -2.94 -4.66 5.39
CA VAL A 9 -3.93 -5.64 5.86
C VAL A 9 -5.35 -5.14 5.61
N ARG A 10 -5.62 -3.85 5.84
CA ARG A 10 -6.94 -3.28 5.53
C ARG A 10 -7.25 -3.37 4.04
N THR A 11 -6.33 -2.97 3.17
CA THR A 11 -6.49 -3.05 1.71
C THR A 11 -6.72 -4.49 1.25
N ILE A 12 -5.95 -5.45 1.77
CA ILE A 12 -6.12 -6.87 1.45
C ILE A 12 -7.49 -7.38 1.89
N LYS A 13 -7.95 -7.02 3.10
CA LYS A 13 -9.30 -7.38 3.58
C LYS A 13 -10.40 -6.76 2.71
N ASP A 14 -10.18 -5.53 2.23
CA ASP A 14 -11.13 -4.85 1.37
C ASP A 14 -11.17 -5.48 -0.04
N LEU A 15 -10.03 -5.96 -0.55
CA LEU A 15 -9.93 -6.74 -1.79
C LEU A 15 -10.57 -8.12 -1.66
N TRP A 16 -10.38 -8.81 -0.54
CA TRP A 16 -11.04 -10.10 -0.28
C TRP A 16 -12.57 -10.03 -0.28
N ARG A 17 -13.16 -8.88 0.05
CA ARG A 17 -14.60 -8.70 -0.06
C ARG A 17 -15.09 -8.61 -1.52
N LYS A 18 -14.20 -8.34 -2.46
CA LYS A 18 -14.50 -8.17 -3.89
C LYS A 18 -14.15 -9.40 -4.72
N GLU A 19 -13.16 -10.18 -4.28
CA GLU A 19 -12.61 -11.31 -5.03
C GLU A 19 -13.15 -12.66 -4.54
N THR A 20 -13.40 -13.59 -5.48
CA THR A 20 -13.82 -14.97 -5.14
C THR A 20 -12.66 -15.86 -4.70
N ASP A 21 -11.47 -15.63 -5.26
CA ASP A 21 -10.24 -16.32 -4.90
C ASP A 21 -9.39 -15.46 -3.96
N GLN A 22 -9.21 -15.93 -2.73
CA GLN A 22 -8.49 -15.23 -1.68
C GLN A 22 -7.01 -15.03 -2.02
N SER A 23 -6.43 -15.83 -2.91
CA SER A 23 -5.02 -15.75 -3.31
C SER A 23 -4.73 -14.55 -4.21
N LYS A 24 -5.74 -14.08 -4.96
CA LYS A 24 -5.59 -12.98 -5.94
C LYS A 24 -5.41 -11.63 -5.27
N ALA A 25 -6.07 -11.40 -4.14
CA ALA A 25 -6.01 -10.10 -3.46
C ALA A 25 -4.60 -9.76 -2.92
N PRO A 26 -3.90 -10.65 -2.18
CA PRO A 26 -2.51 -10.41 -1.80
C PRO A 26 -1.59 -10.28 -3.02
N LEU A 27 -1.78 -11.09 -4.07
CA LEU A 27 -0.98 -11.02 -5.30
C LEU A 27 -1.14 -9.68 -6.01
N GLY A 28 -2.38 -9.19 -6.12
CA GLY A 28 -2.69 -7.88 -6.71
C GLY A 28 -2.06 -6.75 -5.90
N TYR A 29 -2.26 -6.74 -4.57
CA TYR A 29 -1.67 -5.72 -3.70
C TYR A 29 -0.15 -5.65 -3.83
N ARG A 30 0.50 -6.81 -3.89
CA ARG A 30 1.96 -6.94 -4.02
C ARG A 30 2.52 -6.42 -5.34
N ALA A 31 1.73 -6.48 -6.42
CA ALA A 31 2.10 -5.99 -7.74
C ALA A 31 1.68 -4.52 -8.01
N THR A 32 0.80 -3.94 -7.18
CA THR A 32 0.37 -2.54 -7.34
C THR A 32 1.40 -1.56 -6.81
N SER A 33 1.76 -0.56 -7.61
CA SER A 33 2.56 0.58 -7.14
C SER A 33 1.77 1.41 -6.12
N LEU A 34 2.39 1.72 -4.99
CA LEU A 34 1.85 2.64 -3.98
C LEU A 34 2.18 4.09 -4.33
N GLU A 35 1.77 5.03 -3.47
CA GLU A 35 2.00 6.49 -3.58
C GLU A 35 3.48 6.88 -3.81
N HIS A 36 4.42 6.08 -3.32
CA HIS A 36 5.86 6.29 -3.53
C HIS A 36 6.38 5.79 -4.90
N GLY A 37 5.52 5.15 -5.71
CA GLY A 37 5.81 4.66 -7.06
C GLY A 37 6.28 3.20 -7.13
N PHE A 38 6.65 2.60 -6.00
CA PHE A 38 7.14 1.22 -5.91
C PHE A 38 6.04 0.27 -5.44
N SER A 39 6.07 -0.96 -5.93
CA SER A 39 5.21 -2.04 -5.44
C SER A 39 5.80 -2.70 -4.18
N PRO A 40 4.98 -3.36 -3.34
CA PRO A 40 5.49 -4.09 -2.18
C PRO A 40 6.53 -5.17 -2.54
N ASP A 41 6.36 -5.86 -3.67
CA ASP A 41 7.34 -6.85 -4.12
C ASP A 41 8.64 -6.23 -4.60
N GLN A 42 8.59 -5.07 -5.25
CA GLN A 42 9.80 -4.34 -5.64
C GLN A 42 10.61 -3.92 -4.41
N LEU A 43 9.94 -3.51 -3.35
CA LEU A 43 10.61 -3.15 -2.10
C LEU A 43 11.15 -4.37 -1.35
N LEU A 44 10.51 -5.54 -1.49
CA LEU A 44 10.90 -6.77 -0.78
C LEU A 44 11.94 -7.61 -1.54
N MET A 45 11.89 -7.61 -2.87
CA MET A 45 12.64 -8.54 -3.74
C MET A 45 13.34 -7.85 -4.92
N GLY A 46 13.22 -6.53 -5.08
CA GLY A 46 13.79 -5.79 -6.21
C GLY A 46 13.14 -6.12 -7.56
N LYS A 47 11.98 -6.78 -7.61
CA LYS A 47 11.31 -7.17 -8.86
C LYS A 47 9.80 -7.22 -8.70
N ASN A 48 9.08 -7.19 -9.82
CA ASN A 48 7.65 -7.50 -9.82
C ASN A 48 7.41 -9.01 -9.85
N LEU A 49 6.43 -9.50 -9.06
CA LEU A 49 5.92 -10.86 -9.22
C LEU A 49 5.18 -11.03 -10.55
N ARG A 50 5.23 -12.26 -11.08
CA ARG A 50 4.39 -12.68 -12.19
C ARG A 50 2.92 -12.63 -11.78
N THR A 51 2.11 -11.85 -12.50
CA THR A 51 0.67 -11.75 -12.30
C THR A 51 -0.09 -12.23 -13.54
N SER A 52 -1.42 -12.31 -13.44
CA SER A 52 -2.28 -12.67 -14.57
C SER A 52 -2.28 -11.63 -15.69
N LEU A 53 -1.82 -10.41 -15.41
CA LEU A 53 -1.73 -9.35 -16.41
C LEU A 53 -0.41 -9.50 -17.18
N PRO A 54 -0.40 -9.23 -18.49
CA PRO A 54 0.84 -9.20 -19.25
C PRO A 54 1.72 -8.04 -18.77
N GLN A 55 3.00 -8.34 -18.49
CA GLN A 55 3.99 -7.37 -18.03
C GLN A 55 5.29 -7.58 -18.82
N PRO A 56 6.05 -6.52 -19.10
CA PRO A 56 7.35 -6.67 -19.73
C PRO A 56 8.30 -7.48 -18.82
N THR A 57 9.04 -8.39 -19.42
CA THR A 57 9.99 -9.28 -18.71
C THR A 57 11.08 -8.50 -17.99
N SER A 58 11.47 -7.34 -18.51
CA SER A 58 12.44 -6.44 -17.86
C SER A 58 12.03 -5.97 -16.47
N LYS A 59 10.73 -5.96 -16.14
CA LYS A 59 10.25 -5.63 -14.79
C LYS A 59 10.23 -6.82 -13.83
N MET A 60 10.46 -8.04 -14.35
CA MET A 60 10.56 -9.27 -13.56
C MET A 60 12.00 -9.59 -13.16
N ASP A 61 12.97 -8.96 -13.81
CA ASP A 61 14.38 -9.07 -13.44
C ASP A 61 14.66 -8.26 -12.16
N PRO A 62 15.47 -8.79 -11.23
CA PRO A 62 15.75 -8.12 -9.96
C PRO A 62 16.66 -6.91 -10.15
N GLU A 63 16.09 -5.72 -9.97
CA GLU A 63 16.76 -4.43 -9.88
C GLU A 63 16.27 -3.70 -8.63
N TRP A 64 17.15 -3.56 -7.64
CA TRP A 64 16.77 -2.92 -6.38
C TRP A 64 16.56 -1.41 -6.58
N PRO A 65 15.39 -0.86 -6.22
CA PRO A 65 15.17 0.57 -6.29
C PRO A 65 16.05 1.30 -5.25
N ASP A 66 16.37 2.57 -5.50
CA ASP A 66 17.09 3.38 -4.53
C ASP A 66 16.25 3.58 -3.26
N LEU A 67 16.58 2.79 -2.23
CA LEU A 67 15.89 2.79 -0.95
C LEU A 67 15.99 4.13 -0.22
N HIS A 68 17.01 4.96 -0.50
CA HIS A 68 17.12 6.29 0.08
C HIS A 68 16.06 7.23 -0.48
N THR A 69 15.81 7.19 -1.80
CA THR A 69 14.72 7.97 -2.41
C THR A 69 13.35 7.51 -1.91
N PHE A 70 13.15 6.20 -1.79
CA PHE A 70 11.93 5.63 -1.22
C PHE A 70 11.67 6.15 0.20
N ARG A 71 12.65 6.04 1.09
CA ARG A 71 12.52 6.50 2.50
C ARG A 71 12.19 7.98 2.58
N ARG A 72 12.79 8.81 1.72
CA ARG A 72 12.51 10.25 1.68
C ARG A 72 11.07 10.53 1.29
N LYS A 73 10.59 9.92 0.20
CA LYS A 73 9.20 10.06 -0.26
C LYS A 73 8.19 9.51 0.75
N ASP A 74 8.51 8.40 1.39
CA ASP A 74 7.68 7.82 2.46
C ASP A 74 7.57 8.77 3.66
N GLU A 75 8.68 9.39 4.07
CA GLU A 75 8.68 10.39 5.13
C GLU A 75 7.89 11.65 4.76
N GLU A 76 8.05 12.15 3.54
CA GLU A 76 7.28 13.28 3.01
C GLU A 76 5.77 12.96 3.02
N GLY A 77 5.40 11.79 2.52
CA GLY A 77 4.03 11.30 2.54
C GLY A 77 3.48 11.19 3.96
N ARG A 78 4.28 10.69 4.92
CA ARG A 78 3.90 10.61 6.34
C ARG A 78 3.67 12.00 6.93
N ARG A 79 4.55 12.98 6.66
CA ARG A 79 4.44 14.36 7.17
C ARG A 79 3.16 15.04 6.73
N LEU A 80 2.77 14.88 5.46
CA LEU A 80 1.52 15.45 4.93
C LEU A 80 0.27 14.79 5.52
N GLN A 81 0.32 13.49 5.81
CA GLN A 81 -0.83 12.73 6.34
C GLN A 81 -1.11 12.97 7.83
N LEU A 82 -0.09 13.28 8.64
CA LEU A 82 -0.23 13.49 10.09
C LEU A 82 -1.26 14.59 10.46
N PRO A 83 -1.17 15.83 9.92
CA PRO A 83 -2.13 16.88 10.26
C PRO A 83 -3.54 16.62 9.71
N LEU A 84 -3.65 15.97 8.54
CA LEU A 84 -4.95 15.60 7.95
C LEU A 84 -5.68 14.57 8.80
N ARG A 85 -4.98 13.51 9.22
CA ARG A 85 -5.54 12.46 10.07
C ARG A 85 -5.97 13.00 11.43
N GLN A 86 -5.21 13.95 11.99
CA GLN A 86 -5.58 14.57 13.25
C GLN A 86 -6.85 15.41 13.11
N LYS A 87 -6.98 16.18 12.01
CA LYS A 87 -8.21 16.91 11.67
C LYS A 87 -9.40 15.97 11.47
N GLU A 88 -9.24 14.87 10.74
CA GLU A 88 -10.28 13.86 10.55
C GLU A 88 -10.70 13.19 11.86
N PHE A 89 -9.72 12.87 12.72
CA PHE A 89 -9.99 12.27 14.03
C PHE A 89 -10.81 13.22 14.90
N ILE A 90 -10.42 14.49 14.96
CA ILE A 90 -11.15 15.54 15.69
C ILE A 90 -12.55 15.71 15.09
N PHE A 91 -12.67 15.76 13.76
CA PHE A 91 -13.96 15.89 13.08
C PHE A 91 -14.90 14.71 13.36
N LYS A 92 -14.42 13.47 13.29
CA LYS A 92 -15.21 12.26 13.61
C LYS A 92 -15.60 12.22 15.08
N LYS A 93 -14.73 12.72 15.98
CA LYS A 93 -15.00 12.81 17.42
C LYS A 93 -16.09 13.83 17.71
N ASN A 94 -16.01 15.01 17.09
CA ASN A 94 -16.98 16.08 17.26
C ASN A 94 -18.36 15.74 16.67
N ASN A 95 -18.40 14.91 15.62
CA ASN A 95 -19.66 14.47 14.99
C ASN A 95 -20.16 13.10 15.49
N ASN A 96 -19.56 12.54 16.55
CA ASN A 96 -19.93 11.25 17.14
C ASN A 96 -20.06 10.09 16.12
N LEU A 97 -19.18 10.07 15.11
CA LEU A 97 -19.25 9.13 13.98
C LEU A 97 -18.57 7.78 14.26
N TYR A 98 -18.06 7.56 15.48
CA TYR A 98 -17.33 6.33 15.82
C TYR A 98 -18.25 5.10 16.01
N TRP A 99 -19.56 5.29 16.15
CA TRP A 99 -20.53 4.23 16.41
C TRP A 99 -21.48 3.93 15.24
N LYS A 100 -21.28 4.55 14.07
CA LYS A 100 -21.97 4.20 12.82
C LYS A 100 -21.07 3.27 12.00
N LEU A 101 -21.08 2.00 12.34
CA LEU A 101 -20.57 0.91 11.50
C LEU A 101 -21.70 -0.11 11.32
#